data_AF-A0A1J5TND9-F1
#
_entry.id   AF-A0A1J5TND9-F1
#
_cell.length_a   1.000
_cell.length_b   1.000
_cell.length_c   1.000
_cell.angle_alpha   90.00
_cell.angle_beta   90.00
_cell.angle_gamma   90.00
#
_symmetry.space_group_name_H-M   'P 1'
#
loop_
_entity.id
_entity.type
_entity.pdbx_description
1 polymer ?
#
loop_
_entity_poly.entity_id
_entity_poly.type
_entity_poly.pdbx_seq_one_letter_code
_entity_poly.pdbx_strand_id
1 'polypeptide(L)'
;MEHRIEKNDEGVSPVIAVILMVAITVVLAAVLYVWAASFLEQGESAPIATFFVSQDSANIYHVEVIKVSKQEDLLGFSFFLKDGSGSTYVGGNGFGEVAMQFQGGEEMGIDMTYSADDEALKSRASNVSDDNGGEFPVHFSDNDRDGKLSSGDQFLVYGPDAGPAEDGWKLDIQFDATGDIIGSAKLL
;
A
#
# COMPACT_ATOMS: atom_id res chain seq x y z
N MET A 1 -52.20 -60.39 -20.99
CA MET A 1 -50.76 -60.50 -20.68
C MET A 1 -50.38 -59.19 -20.01
N GLU A 2 -50.26 -59.19 -18.69
CA GLU A 2 -49.86 -58.00 -17.92
C GLU A 2 -48.35 -58.07 -17.69
N HIS A 3 -47.61 -57.09 -18.21
CA HIS A 3 -46.19 -56.92 -17.90
C HIS A 3 -46.06 -56.26 -16.53
N ARG A 4 -45.67 -57.02 -15.50
CA ARG A 4 -45.15 -56.43 -14.26
C ARG A 4 -43.74 -55.93 -14.54
N ILE A 5 -43.51 -54.63 -14.30
CA ILE A 5 -42.17 -54.05 -14.25
C ILE A 5 -41.63 -54.34 -12.83
N GLU A 6 -40.72 -55.29 -12.70
CA GLU A 6 -39.90 -55.43 -11.50
C GLU A 6 -38.87 -54.30 -11.48
N LYS A 7 -38.92 -53.45 -10.45
CA LYS A 7 -37.82 -52.52 -10.14
C LYS A 7 -36.82 -53.28 -9.27
N ASN A 8 -35.64 -53.57 -9.82
CA ASN A 8 -34.48 -53.97 -9.02
C ASN A 8 -33.92 -52.73 -8.32
N ASP A 9 -34.27 -52.55 -7.04
CA ASP A 9 -33.51 -51.70 -6.13
C ASP A 9 -32.38 -52.55 -5.52
N GLU A 10 -31.36 -52.84 -6.34
CA GLU A 10 -30.09 -53.38 -5.83
C GLU A 10 -29.37 -52.26 -5.07
N GLY A 11 -29.27 -52.39 -3.75
CA GLY A 11 -28.54 -51.46 -2.91
C GLY A 11 -27.05 -51.43 -3.28
N VAL A 12 -26.48 -50.22 -3.35
CA VAL A 12 -25.04 -50.03 -3.58
C VAL A 12 -24.26 -50.82 -2.53
N SER A 13 -23.34 -51.69 -2.96
CA SER A 13 -22.50 -52.50 -2.07
C SER A 13 -21.83 -51.63 -0.99
N PRO A 14 -21.75 -52.07 0.28
CA PRO A 14 -21.18 -51.28 1.37
C PRO A 14 -19.81 -50.67 1.06
N VAL A 15 -18.96 -51.42 0.36
CA VAL A 15 -17.62 -50.95 -0.03
C VAL A 15 -17.69 -49.92 -1.16
N ILE A 16 -18.55 -50.16 -2.15
CA ILE A 16 -18.73 -49.26 -3.29
C ILE A 16 -19.34 -47.93 -2.81
N ALA A 17 -20.28 -47.98 -1.87
CA ALA A 17 -20.88 -46.80 -1.26
C ALA A 17 -19.83 -45.92 -0.58
N VAL A 18 -18.89 -46.52 0.16
CA VAL A 18 -17.80 -45.79 0.82
C VAL A 18 -16.86 -45.15 -0.19
N ILE A 19 -16.46 -45.88 -1.25
CA ILE A 19 -15.57 -45.34 -2.28
C ILE A 19 -16.22 -44.15 -2.99
N LEU A 20 -17.50 -44.25 -3.36
CA LEU A 20 -18.23 -43.16 -4.01
C LEU A 20 -18.38 -41.95 -3.09
N MET A 21 -18.66 -42.17 -1.81
CA MET A 21 -18.74 -41.10 -0.81
C MET A 21 -17.41 -40.38 -0.63
N VAL A 22 -16.31 -41.11 -0.54
CA VAL A 22 -14.97 -40.50 -0.41
C VAL A 22 -14.57 -39.78 -1.70
N ALA A 23 -14.89 -40.35 -2.87
CA ALA A 23 -14.60 -39.72 -4.14
C ALA A 23 -15.30 -38.35 -4.29
N ILE A 24 -16.58 -38.26 -3.94
CA ILE A 24 -17.31 -37.00 -4.05
C ILE A 24 -16.84 -35.97 -3.01
N THR A 25 -16.51 -36.38 -1.78
CA THR A 25 -16.02 -35.44 -0.77
C THR A 25 -14.67 -34.86 -1.15
N VAL A 26 -13.76 -35.66 -1.73
CA VAL A 26 -12.47 -35.18 -2.23
C VAL A 26 -12.67 -34.17 -3.37
N VAL A 27 -13.58 -34.46 -4.31
CA VAL A 27 -13.89 -33.55 -5.41
C VAL A 27 -14.50 -32.24 -4.89
N LEU A 28 -15.49 -32.32 -4.00
CA LEU A 28 -16.11 -31.13 -3.40
C LEU A 28 -15.11 -30.30 -2.60
N ALA A 29 -14.24 -30.94 -1.82
CA ALA A 29 -13.19 -30.26 -1.07
C ALA A 29 -12.18 -29.56 -1.99
N ALA A 30 -11.78 -30.20 -3.09
CA ALA A 30 -10.89 -29.60 -4.07
C ALA A 30 -11.52 -28.39 -4.78
N VAL A 31 -12.79 -28.50 -5.19
CA VAL A 31 -13.53 -27.40 -5.81
C VAL A 31 -13.70 -26.23 -4.83
N LEU A 32 -14.06 -26.51 -3.58
CA LEU A 32 -14.16 -25.50 -2.52
C LEU A 32 -12.82 -24.84 -2.24
N TYR A 33 -11.71 -25.60 -2.24
CA TYR A 33 -10.38 -25.05 -2.05
C TYR A 33 -10.01 -24.07 -3.16
N VAL A 34 -10.22 -24.44 -4.43
CA VAL A 34 -9.94 -23.55 -5.58
C VAL A 34 -10.80 -22.28 -5.51
N TRP A 35 -12.09 -22.42 -5.18
CA TRP A 35 -12.98 -21.27 -5.06
C TRP A 35 -12.62 -20.35 -3.87
N ALA A 36 -12.27 -20.94 -2.72
CA ALA A 36 -11.85 -20.20 -1.54
C ALA A 36 -10.49 -19.50 -1.78
N ALA A 37 -9.55 -20.12 -2.47
CA ALA A 37 -8.29 -19.50 -2.86
C ALA A 37 -8.52 -18.27 -3.74
N SER A 38 -9.37 -18.38 -4.77
CA SER A 38 -9.73 -17.22 -5.61
C SER A 38 -10.52 -16.13 -4.87
N PHE A 39 -11.21 -16.46 -3.78
CA PHE A 39 -11.90 -15.47 -2.94
C PHE A 39 -10.92 -14.76 -1.99
N LEU A 40 -9.93 -15.47 -1.47
CA LEU A 40 -8.84 -14.86 -0.67
C LEU A 40 -7.89 -14.02 -1.54
N GLU A 41 -7.82 -14.29 -2.84
CA GLU A 41 -7.06 -13.50 -3.83
C GLU A 41 -7.84 -12.29 -4.39
N GLN A 42 -9.08 -12.02 -3.95
CA GLN A 42 -9.69 -10.69 -4.18
C GLN A 42 -8.93 -9.67 -3.33
N GLY A 43 -7.82 -9.18 -3.88
CA GLY A 43 -6.92 -8.23 -3.26
C GLY A 43 -7.66 -7.01 -2.74
N GLU A 44 -7.14 -6.44 -1.65
CA GLU A 44 -7.62 -5.16 -1.13
C GLU A 44 -7.63 -4.13 -2.26
N SER A 45 -8.80 -3.53 -2.51
CA SER A 45 -8.86 -2.36 -3.38
C SER A 45 -7.99 -1.26 -2.78
N ALA A 46 -7.07 -0.72 -3.58
CA ALA A 46 -6.22 0.38 -3.16
C ALA A 46 -7.08 1.58 -2.70
N PRO A 47 -6.68 2.29 -1.63
CA PRO A 47 -7.33 3.54 -1.26
C PRO A 47 -7.12 4.60 -2.35
N ILE A 48 -7.88 5.68 -2.28
CA ILE A 48 -7.72 6.85 -3.15
C ILE A 48 -7.51 8.04 -2.22
N ALA A 49 -6.39 8.74 -2.42
CA ALA A 49 -6.07 9.96 -1.70
C ALA A 49 -6.28 11.19 -2.59
N THR A 50 -6.71 12.28 -1.98
CA THR A 50 -6.81 13.59 -2.63
C THR A 50 -5.91 14.56 -1.90
N PHE A 51 -5.09 15.26 -2.66
CA PHE A 51 -4.10 16.20 -2.13
C PHE A 51 -4.45 17.63 -2.48
N PHE A 52 -4.08 18.54 -1.59
CA PHE A 52 -4.00 19.96 -1.86
C PHE A 52 -2.53 20.38 -1.83
N VAL A 53 -2.09 21.15 -2.82
CA VAL A 53 -0.70 21.58 -2.95
C VAL A 53 -0.64 23.09 -2.84
N SER A 54 0.27 23.58 -2.00
CA SER A 54 0.66 24.98 -1.92
C SER A 54 2.17 25.09 -1.81
N GLN A 55 2.73 26.24 -2.16
CA GLN A 55 4.16 26.52 -2.02
C GLN A 55 4.36 27.70 -1.07
N ASP A 56 5.35 27.61 -0.21
CA ASP A 56 5.75 28.70 0.69
C ASP A 56 6.81 29.63 0.07
N SER A 57 7.22 30.66 0.81
CA SER A 57 8.25 31.60 0.33
C SER A 57 9.68 31.03 0.33
N ALA A 58 9.89 29.85 0.91
CA ALA A 58 11.16 29.13 0.91
C ALA A 58 11.22 28.06 -0.21
N ASN A 59 10.27 28.10 -1.14
CA ASN A 59 10.11 27.14 -2.24
C ASN A 59 9.87 25.71 -1.76
N ILE A 60 9.26 25.52 -0.58
CA ILE A 60 8.82 24.21 -0.10
C ILE A 60 7.36 24.02 -0.50
N TYR A 61 7.06 22.91 -1.17
CA TYR A 61 5.69 22.54 -1.50
C TYR A 61 5.08 21.74 -0.35
N HIS A 62 3.98 22.25 0.19
CA HIS A 62 3.15 21.58 1.17
C HIS A 62 2.07 20.78 0.43
N VAL A 63 2.14 19.46 0.53
CA VAL A 63 1.15 18.54 -0.02
C VAL A 63 0.31 18.00 1.14
N GLU A 64 -0.85 18.59 1.36
CA GLU A 64 -1.78 18.20 2.43
C GLU A 64 -2.74 17.11 1.95
N VAL A 65 -2.92 16.07 2.76
CA VAL A 65 -3.90 15.02 2.51
C VAL A 65 -5.28 15.51 2.94
N ILE A 66 -6.16 15.78 1.96
CA ILE A 66 -7.50 16.31 2.22
C ILE A 66 -8.50 15.19 2.51
N LYS A 67 -8.32 14.03 1.87
CA LYS A 67 -9.23 12.90 2.01
C LYS A 67 -8.56 11.62 1.55
N VAL A 68 -8.84 10.54 2.27
CA VAL A 68 -8.52 9.16 1.87
C VAL A 68 -9.81 8.34 1.86
N SER A 69 -10.02 7.50 0.84
CA SER A 69 -11.24 6.68 0.72
C SER A 69 -11.31 5.54 1.75
N LYS A 70 -10.17 5.03 2.18
CA LYS A 70 -9.98 4.00 3.21
C LYS A 70 -8.65 4.30 3.92
N GLN A 71 -8.66 4.38 5.25
CA GLN A 71 -7.44 4.63 6.02
C GLN A 71 -6.66 3.32 6.18
N GLU A 72 -5.48 3.27 5.57
CA GLU A 72 -4.53 2.17 5.69
C GLU A 72 -3.33 2.58 6.53
N ASP A 73 -2.62 1.59 7.05
CA ASP A 73 -1.37 1.77 7.77
C ASP A 73 -0.31 2.44 6.89
N LEU A 74 0.45 3.39 7.44
CA LEU A 74 1.53 4.09 6.72
C LEU A 74 2.61 3.14 6.20
N LEU A 75 2.77 1.96 6.82
CA LEU A 75 3.72 0.92 6.41
C LEU A 75 3.45 0.36 5.00
N GLY A 76 2.24 0.54 4.47
CA GLY A 76 1.85 0.05 3.15
C GLY A 76 1.91 1.09 2.04
N PHE A 77 2.61 2.21 2.25
CA PHE A 77 2.74 3.26 1.26
C PHE A 77 4.18 3.59 0.92
N SER A 78 4.45 3.60 -0.38
CA SER A 78 5.65 4.15 -0.98
C SER A 78 5.38 5.51 -1.63
N PHE A 79 6.40 6.36 -1.69
CA PHE A 79 6.37 7.63 -2.42
C PHE A 79 7.40 7.66 -3.54
N PHE A 80 7.10 8.44 -4.59
CA PHE A 80 8.00 8.70 -5.70
C PHE A 80 7.94 10.17 -6.09
N LEU A 81 9.06 10.88 -5.97
CA LEU A 81 9.23 12.22 -6.52
C LEU A 81 9.52 12.11 -8.01
N LYS A 82 8.61 12.59 -8.85
CA LYS A 82 8.70 12.57 -10.32
C LYS A 82 9.11 13.93 -10.85
N ASP A 83 10.12 13.93 -11.72
CA ASP A 83 10.52 15.13 -12.43
C ASP A 83 9.50 15.56 -13.51
N GLY A 84 9.76 16.71 -14.16
CA GLY A 84 8.91 17.22 -15.23
C GLY A 84 8.79 16.29 -16.47
N SER A 85 9.67 15.29 -16.61
CA SER A 85 9.58 14.25 -17.64
C SER A 85 8.71 13.06 -17.22
N GLY A 86 8.38 12.95 -15.93
CA GLY A 86 7.69 11.82 -15.31
C GLY A 86 8.62 10.71 -14.81
N SER A 87 9.94 10.95 -14.81
CA SER A 87 10.93 10.01 -14.28
C SER A 87 11.09 10.18 -12.77
N THR A 88 11.32 9.10 -12.03
CA THR A 88 11.63 9.21 -10.60
C THR A 88 12.98 9.89 -10.43
N TYR A 89 13.05 10.89 -9.54
CA TYR A 89 14.31 11.49 -9.13
C TYR A 89 15.12 10.50 -8.31
N VAL A 90 16.39 10.29 -8.69
CA VAL A 90 17.29 9.28 -8.09
C VAL A 90 18.46 9.90 -7.31
N GLY A 91 18.46 11.21 -7.10
CA GLY A 91 19.37 11.85 -6.14
C GLY A 91 18.79 11.78 -4.73
N GLY A 92 19.64 11.61 -3.72
CA GLY A 92 19.20 11.44 -2.34
C GLY A 92 18.09 10.38 -2.19
N ASN A 93 17.15 10.64 -1.29
CA ASN A 93 15.99 9.80 -1.00
C ASN A 93 14.74 10.30 -1.76
N GLY A 94 14.83 10.39 -3.09
CA GLY A 94 13.72 10.82 -3.97
C GLY A 94 12.56 9.82 -4.11
N PHE A 95 12.71 8.62 -3.58
CA PHE A 95 11.67 7.59 -3.52
C PHE A 95 11.93 6.65 -2.35
N GLY A 96 10.89 5.93 -1.91
CA GLY A 96 11.00 4.94 -0.85
C GLY A 96 9.71 4.84 -0.04
N GLU A 97 9.83 4.33 1.18
CA GLU A 97 8.71 4.14 2.10
C GLU A 97 8.27 5.46 2.76
N VAL A 98 6.98 5.60 3.04
CA VAL A 98 6.44 6.73 3.82
C VAL A 98 6.72 6.52 5.31
N ALA A 99 6.27 5.41 5.88
CA ALA A 99 6.50 5.07 7.28
C ALA A 99 7.98 4.76 7.58
N MET A 100 8.40 5.08 8.80
CA MET A 100 9.66 4.57 9.35
C MET A 100 9.57 3.06 9.57
N GLN A 101 10.37 2.30 8.83
CA GLN A 101 10.36 0.84 8.89
C GLN A 101 11.69 0.21 8.44
N PHE A 102 11.88 -1.07 8.77
CA PHE A 102 12.96 -1.87 8.20
C PHE A 102 12.49 -2.61 6.96
N GLN A 103 13.18 -2.42 5.84
CA GLN A 103 12.94 -3.19 4.63
C GLN A 103 14.26 -3.81 4.16
N GLY A 104 14.30 -5.14 4.04
CA GLY A 104 15.53 -5.83 3.66
C GLY A 104 16.70 -5.70 4.65
N GLY A 105 16.44 -5.24 5.88
CA GLY A 105 17.47 -4.95 6.89
C GLY A 105 18.02 -3.52 6.84
N GLU A 106 17.50 -2.68 5.95
CA GLU A 106 17.84 -1.24 5.86
C GLU A 106 16.72 -0.40 6.48
N GLU A 107 17.09 0.71 7.11
CA GLU A 107 16.16 1.68 7.67
C GLU A 107 15.57 2.53 6.54
N MET A 108 14.26 2.47 6.36
CA MET A 108 13.48 3.19 5.36
C MET A 108 12.47 4.13 6.03
N GLY A 109 11.86 5.02 5.24
CA GLY A 109 10.84 5.95 5.73
C GLY A 109 11.24 7.41 5.62
N ILE A 110 10.23 8.29 5.61
CA ILE A 110 10.35 9.75 5.62
C ILE A 110 9.46 10.42 6.67
N ASP A 111 8.78 9.64 7.50
CA ASP A 111 7.96 10.12 8.62
C ASP A 111 8.81 10.74 9.75
N MET A 112 8.76 12.07 9.85
CA MET A 112 9.44 12.85 10.90
C MET A 112 8.75 12.78 12.26
N THR A 113 7.51 12.28 12.31
CA THR A 113 6.69 12.21 13.52
C THR A 113 6.71 10.84 14.20
N TYR A 114 7.60 9.95 13.75
CA TYR A 114 7.82 8.65 14.35
C TYR A 114 8.10 8.74 15.86
N SER A 115 7.36 7.95 16.65
CA SER A 115 7.39 8.02 18.11
C SER A 115 7.42 6.67 18.83
N ALA A 116 7.58 5.57 18.09
CA ALA A 116 7.72 4.24 18.68
C ALA A 116 9.15 3.99 19.21
N ASP A 117 9.35 2.86 19.90
CA ASP A 117 10.52 2.62 20.76
C ASP A 117 11.80 2.12 20.04
N ASP A 118 11.85 2.12 18.71
CA ASP A 118 13.03 1.67 17.97
C ASP A 118 14.06 2.81 17.79
N GLU A 119 15.22 2.66 18.41
CA GLU A 119 16.26 3.71 18.42
C GLU A 119 16.88 3.98 17.05
N ALA A 120 16.97 2.96 16.18
CA ALA A 120 17.48 3.12 14.83
C ALA A 120 16.51 3.94 13.98
N LEU A 121 15.22 3.58 14.01
CA LEU A 121 14.18 4.33 13.31
C LEU A 121 13.99 5.75 13.85
N LYS A 122 14.15 5.97 15.16
CA LYS A 122 14.20 7.33 15.74
C LYS A 122 15.38 8.14 15.21
N SER A 123 16.55 7.52 15.08
CA SER A 123 17.73 8.18 14.53
C SER A 123 17.50 8.57 13.07
N ARG A 124 16.91 7.68 12.27
CA ARG A 124 16.54 8.00 10.89
C ARG A 124 15.52 9.13 10.82
N ALA A 125 14.45 9.07 11.62
CA ALA A 125 13.45 10.15 11.66
C ALA A 125 14.05 11.51 12.01
N SER A 126 15.02 11.53 12.93
CA SER A 126 15.77 12.74 13.27
C SER A 126 16.63 13.22 12.10
N ASN A 127 17.30 12.32 11.38
CA ASN A 127 18.08 12.67 10.18
C ASN A 127 17.20 13.27 9.08
N VAL A 128 15.98 12.74 8.89
CA VAL A 128 15.01 13.32 7.95
C VAL A 128 14.56 14.69 8.45
N SER A 129 14.15 14.82 9.72
CA SER A 129 13.65 16.10 10.25
C SER A 129 14.68 17.22 10.25
N ASP A 130 15.95 16.88 10.42
CA ASP A 130 17.07 17.83 10.45
C ASP A 130 17.60 18.16 9.04
N ASP A 131 17.22 17.39 8.01
CA ASP A 131 17.57 17.67 6.62
C ASP A 131 16.78 18.85 6.06
N ASN A 132 17.33 19.50 5.05
CA ASN A 132 16.73 20.65 4.40
C ASN A 132 16.22 20.35 2.98
N GLY A 133 16.07 19.08 2.61
CA GLY A 133 15.69 18.67 1.26
C GLY A 133 16.84 18.18 0.39
N GLY A 134 18.08 18.30 0.86
CA GLY A 134 19.27 17.94 0.11
C GLY A 134 19.44 16.42 -0.02
N GLU A 135 19.42 15.73 1.12
CA GLU A 135 19.46 14.26 1.15
C GLU A 135 18.05 13.66 1.15
N PHE A 136 17.09 14.32 1.76
CA PHE A 136 15.68 13.89 1.84
C PHE A 136 14.76 14.92 1.16
N PRO A 137 14.61 14.87 -0.18
CA PRO A 137 13.77 15.80 -0.92
C PRO A 137 12.30 15.85 -0.50
N VAL A 138 11.81 14.78 0.14
CA VAL A 138 10.42 14.63 0.58
C VAL A 138 10.42 14.21 2.04
N HIS A 139 9.71 14.96 2.87
CA HIS A 139 9.44 14.62 4.26
C HIS A 139 7.95 14.35 4.45
N PHE A 140 7.61 13.56 5.47
CA PHE A 140 6.22 13.28 5.86
C PHE A 140 5.98 13.60 7.33
N SER A 141 4.76 14.02 7.65
CA SER A 141 4.27 14.24 9.01
C SER A 141 2.87 13.65 9.16
N ASP A 142 2.74 12.68 10.06
CA ASP A 142 1.48 12.15 10.57
C ASP A 142 0.96 13.14 11.63
N ASN A 143 -0.12 13.85 11.29
CA ASN A 143 -0.57 14.98 12.09
C ASN A 143 -1.39 14.54 13.32
N ASP A 144 -2.16 13.45 13.22
CA ASP A 144 -2.95 12.92 14.33
C ASP A 144 -2.30 11.72 15.03
N ARG A 145 -1.15 11.26 14.52
CA ARG A 145 -0.29 10.21 15.09
C ARG A 145 -1.01 8.88 15.23
N ASP A 146 -1.91 8.59 14.30
CA ASP A 146 -2.68 7.35 14.29
C ASP A 146 -1.96 6.21 13.52
N GLY A 147 -0.81 6.51 12.90
CA GLY A 147 -0.02 5.56 12.12
C GLY A 147 -0.65 5.20 10.77
N LYS A 148 -1.61 5.98 10.29
CA LYS A 148 -2.35 5.74 9.05
C LYS A 148 -2.23 6.93 8.12
N LEU A 149 -2.37 6.69 6.82
CA LEU A 149 -2.55 7.80 5.89
C LEU A 149 -3.96 8.36 6.05
N SER A 150 -4.06 9.55 6.62
CA SER A 150 -5.29 10.16 7.11
C SER A 150 -5.42 11.61 6.63
N SER A 151 -6.54 12.26 6.96
CA SER A 151 -6.78 13.64 6.54
C SER A 151 -6.05 14.58 7.48
N GLY A 152 -5.30 15.54 6.92
CA GLY A 152 -4.48 16.49 7.66
C GLY A 152 -3.01 16.11 7.74
N ASP A 153 -2.66 14.90 7.32
CA ASP A 153 -1.27 14.53 7.09
C ASP A 153 -0.64 15.38 6.01
N GLN A 154 0.68 15.53 6.06
CA GLN A 154 1.38 16.43 5.16
C GLN A 154 2.69 15.83 4.66
N PHE A 155 2.91 15.96 3.36
CA PHE A 155 4.24 15.84 2.77
C PHE A 155 4.81 17.24 2.53
N LEU A 156 6.09 17.40 2.83
CA LEU A 156 6.88 18.56 2.43
C LEU A 156 7.80 18.12 1.31
N VAL A 157 7.74 18.82 0.18
CA VAL A 157 8.66 18.57 -0.95
C VAL A 157 9.53 19.80 -1.12
N TYR A 158 10.84 19.63 -1.00
CA TYR A 158 11.79 20.73 -0.99
C TYR A 158 12.17 21.14 -2.42
N GLY A 159 11.88 22.40 -2.75
CA GLY A 159 12.20 23.00 -4.05
C GLY A 159 13.63 23.52 -4.16
N PRO A 160 13.95 24.26 -5.24
CA PRO A 160 15.30 24.40 -5.79
C PRO A 160 16.32 25.11 -4.88
N ASP A 161 15.88 25.82 -3.84
CA ASP A 161 16.80 26.50 -2.91
C ASP A 161 17.55 25.53 -2.00
N ALA A 162 16.91 24.41 -1.64
CA ALA A 162 17.45 23.45 -0.67
C ALA A 162 17.30 21.99 -1.11
N GLY A 163 16.26 21.68 -1.90
CA GLY A 163 16.03 20.40 -2.53
C GLY A 163 15.98 20.46 -4.06
N PRO A 164 15.64 19.36 -4.72
CA PRO A 164 15.70 19.22 -6.17
C PRO A 164 14.40 19.57 -6.89
N ALA A 165 13.27 19.72 -6.20
CA ALA A 165 11.97 19.77 -6.85
C ALA A 165 11.72 21.09 -7.58
N GLU A 166 11.07 21.05 -8.75
CA GLU A 166 10.72 22.24 -9.51
C GLU A 166 9.22 22.25 -9.83
N ASP A 167 8.69 23.41 -10.22
CA ASP A 167 7.32 23.54 -10.69
C ASP A 167 7.03 22.52 -11.81
N GLY A 168 5.88 21.86 -11.72
CA GLY A 168 5.45 20.84 -12.68
C GLY A 168 5.92 19.42 -12.37
N TRP A 169 6.81 19.23 -11.39
CA TRP A 169 7.11 17.92 -10.82
C TRP A 169 5.88 17.34 -10.10
N LYS A 170 5.95 16.07 -9.71
CA LYS A 170 4.86 15.40 -9.01
C LYS A 170 5.35 14.56 -7.85
N LEU A 171 4.55 14.47 -6.80
CA LEU A 171 4.68 13.47 -5.76
C LEU A 171 3.62 12.39 -5.98
N ASP A 172 4.04 11.18 -6.33
CA ASP A 172 3.15 10.03 -6.45
C ASP A 172 3.19 9.22 -5.16
N ILE A 173 2.03 8.85 -4.63
CA ILE A 173 1.89 7.94 -3.50
C ILE A 173 1.31 6.61 -4.01
N GLN A 174 2.03 5.52 -3.75
CA GLN A 174 1.69 4.17 -4.17
C GLN A 174 1.23 3.35 -2.97
N PHE A 175 0.22 2.50 -3.15
CA PHE A 175 -0.16 1.49 -2.18
C PHE A 175 0.54 0.16 -2.51
N ASP A 176 1.38 -0.32 -1.61
CA ASP A 176 2.34 -1.40 -1.91
C ASP A 176 1.67 -2.73 -2.18
N ALA A 177 0.54 -3.00 -1.51
CA ALA A 177 -0.17 -4.28 -1.64
C ALA A 177 -0.72 -4.51 -3.06
N THR A 178 -1.02 -3.44 -3.80
CA THR A 178 -1.51 -3.54 -5.19
C THR A 178 -0.55 -2.96 -6.23
N GLY A 179 0.37 -2.09 -5.81
CA GLY A 179 1.24 -1.32 -6.70
C GLY A 179 0.54 -0.12 -7.37
N ASP A 180 -0.70 0.18 -7.01
CA ASP A 180 -1.46 1.29 -7.61
C ASP A 180 -1.02 2.64 -7.04
N ILE A 181 -0.97 3.66 -7.91
CA ILE A 181 -0.83 5.05 -7.47
C ILE A 181 -2.18 5.53 -6.94
N ILE A 182 -2.26 5.74 -5.63
CA ILE A 182 -3.47 6.15 -4.92
C ILE A 182 -3.75 7.65 -5.04
N GLY A 183 -2.74 8.42 -5.40
CA GLY A 183 -2.85 9.83 -5.73
C GLY A 183 -1.53 10.40 -6.26
N SER A 184 -1.64 11.47 -7.05
CA SER A 184 -0.51 12.20 -7.61
C SER A 184 -0.70 13.69 -7.37
N ALA A 185 0.19 14.29 -6.58
CA ALA A 185 0.18 15.71 -6.28
C ALA A 185 1.10 16.44 -7.25
N LYS A 186 0.55 17.32 -8.09
CA LYS A 186 1.35 18.16 -8.99
C LYS A 186 1.85 19.40 -8.24
N LEU A 187 3.15 19.61 -8.26
CA LEU A 187 3.81 20.77 -7.65
C LEU A 187 3.62 21.99 -8.57
N LEU A 188 3.11 23.10 -8.03
CA LEU A 188 2.66 24.28 -8.76
C LEU A 188 2.91 25.56 -7.95
#